data_AF-A0A1H0LCT7-F1
#
_entry.id   AF-A0A1H0LCT7-F1
#
_cell.length_a   1.000
_cell.length_b   1.000
_cell.length_c   1.000
_cell.angle_alpha   90.00
_cell.angle_beta   90.00
_cell.angle_gamma   90.00
#
_symmetry.space_group_name_H-M   'P 1'
#
loop_
_entity.id
_entity.type
_entity.pdbx_description
1 polymer ?
#
loop_
_entity_poly.entity_id
_entity_poly.type
_entity_poly.pdbx_seq_one_letter_code
_entity_poly.pdbx_strand_id
1 'polypeptide(L)'
;MQQREFDSYRKRAQEEQLARETEFQKEQQDREKMFAQREKQLTMRHRDFEERLMQRQVEVEHLRDRLQTEVAERELKVQQTLVELALEKERYNEESRRKIERTSKDYVADALETLDVKEAQFHTTSKIWSGVGAASLALAIAFFAYLTLSTAISIPSPITWEFLAFAVFKGLVAVALLAGLSKYAFLLGNSYMQEALKNADRRHAINFGKFYLESYGAAAEWSQVKEAFEHWNITGTNAFKRAEESVPDIGTLEKAIALLERAGKALPKLKGDGSGI
;
A
#
# COMPACT_ATOMS: atom_id res chain seq x y z
N MET A 1 0.89 -137.89 -54.04
CA MET A 1 0.11 -136.64 -54.24
C MET A 1 0.44 -135.53 -53.23
N GLN A 2 0.97 -135.81 -52.03
CA GLN A 2 1.26 -134.80 -50.99
C GLN A 2 2.37 -133.77 -51.31
N GLN A 3 3.35 -134.08 -52.18
CA GLN A 3 4.47 -133.15 -52.47
C GLN A 3 4.07 -131.96 -53.36
N ARG A 4 3.15 -132.14 -54.33
CA ARG A 4 2.70 -131.04 -55.21
C ARG A 4 1.85 -130.00 -54.47
N GLU A 5 1.05 -130.43 -53.49
CA GLU A 5 0.29 -129.50 -52.64
C GLU A 5 1.22 -128.71 -51.73
N PHE A 6 2.25 -129.34 -51.17
CA PHE A 6 3.25 -128.69 -50.31
C PHE A 6 4.07 -127.62 -51.04
N ASP A 7 4.50 -127.89 -52.28
CA ASP A 7 5.21 -126.91 -53.11
C ASP A 7 4.31 -125.75 -53.55
N SER A 8 3.03 -126.02 -53.86
CA SER A 8 2.05 -124.96 -54.14
C SER A 8 1.79 -124.07 -52.91
N TYR A 9 1.84 -124.65 -51.71
CA TYR A 9 1.67 -123.94 -50.44
C TYR A 9 2.90 -123.09 -50.11
N ARG A 10 4.13 -123.61 -50.30
CA ARG A 10 5.38 -122.83 -50.14
C ARG A 10 5.43 -121.65 -51.10
N LYS A 11 5.00 -121.84 -52.34
CA LYS A 11 5.00 -120.78 -53.36
C LYS A 11 4.00 -119.67 -53.03
N ARG A 12 2.78 -120.02 -52.63
CA ARG A 12 1.80 -119.05 -52.12
C ARG A 12 2.28 -118.33 -50.86
N ALA A 13 2.89 -119.06 -49.92
CA ALA A 13 3.43 -118.45 -48.69
C ALA A 13 4.59 -117.49 -48.99
N GLN A 14 5.46 -117.80 -49.96
CA GLN A 14 6.51 -116.90 -50.42
C GLN A 14 5.93 -115.67 -51.14
N GLU A 15 4.96 -115.83 -52.02
CA GLU A 15 4.29 -114.73 -52.71
C GLU A 15 3.56 -113.81 -51.71
N GLU A 16 2.93 -114.38 -50.69
CA GLU A 16 2.24 -113.63 -49.63
C GLU A 16 3.22 -112.95 -48.65
N GLN A 17 4.43 -113.51 -48.44
CA GLN A 17 5.51 -112.84 -47.71
C GLN A 17 6.07 -111.67 -48.51
N LEU A 18 6.32 -111.86 -49.80
CA LEU A 18 6.87 -110.82 -50.68
C LEU A 18 5.86 -109.69 -50.91
N ALA A 19 4.57 -110.01 -51.03
CA ALA A 19 3.49 -109.02 -51.07
C ALA A 19 3.42 -108.20 -49.78
N ARG A 20 3.53 -108.84 -48.61
CA ARG A 20 3.58 -108.13 -47.32
C ARG A 20 4.82 -107.25 -47.16
N GLU A 21 5.98 -107.71 -47.59
CA GLU A 21 7.21 -106.89 -47.55
C GLU A 21 7.13 -105.67 -48.47
N THR A 22 6.58 -105.83 -49.67
CA THR A 22 6.40 -104.71 -50.62
C THR A 22 5.35 -103.71 -50.13
N GLU A 23 4.25 -104.18 -49.54
CA GLU A 23 3.25 -103.32 -48.90
C GLU A 23 3.83 -102.57 -47.70
N PHE A 24 4.61 -103.26 -46.85
CA PHE A 24 5.31 -102.66 -45.72
C PHE A 24 6.34 -101.61 -46.15
N GLN A 25 7.13 -101.88 -47.21
CA GLN A 25 8.07 -100.90 -47.76
C GLN A 25 7.35 -99.67 -48.32
N LYS A 26 6.20 -99.86 -48.99
CA LYS A 26 5.41 -98.76 -49.52
C LYS A 26 4.82 -97.90 -48.39
N GLU A 27 4.32 -98.54 -47.33
CA GLU A 27 3.82 -97.84 -46.15
C GLU A 27 4.93 -97.05 -45.43
N GLN A 28 6.14 -97.62 -45.31
CA GLN A 28 7.32 -96.93 -44.78
C GLN A 28 7.66 -95.69 -45.62
N GLN A 29 7.73 -95.82 -46.94
CA GLN A 29 8.01 -94.69 -47.84
C GLN A 29 6.93 -93.59 -47.76
N ASP A 30 5.66 -93.97 -47.64
CA ASP A 30 4.57 -92.99 -47.52
C ASP A 30 4.59 -92.29 -46.15
N ARG A 31 4.95 -93.00 -45.07
CA ARG A 31 5.21 -92.41 -43.76
C ARG A 31 6.40 -91.45 -43.80
N GLU A 32 7.52 -91.85 -44.41
CA GLU A 32 8.70 -90.99 -44.58
C GLU A 32 8.35 -89.71 -45.34
N LYS A 33 7.58 -89.80 -46.44
CA LYS A 33 7.09 -88.62 -47.16
C LYS A 33 6.21 -87.73 -46.29
N MET A 34 5.28 -88.32 -45.53
CA MET A 34 4.42 -87.59 -44.61
C MET A 34 5.25 -86.85 -43.53
N PHE A 35 6.23 -87.53 -42.95
CA PHE A 35 7.12 -86.94 -41.95
C PHE A 35 7.96 -85.81 -42.55
N ALA A 36 8.57 -86.03 -43.71
CA ALA A 36 9.35 -85.01 -44.41
C ALA A 36 8.49 -83.77 -44.77
N GLN A 37 7.22 -83.97 -45.13
CA GLN A 37 6.30 -82.87 -45.43
C GLN A 37 5.90 -82.09 -44.17
N ARG A 38 5.64 -82.77 -43.05
CA ARG A 38 5.36 -82.13 -41.76
C ARG A 38 6.56 -81.37 -41.22
N GLU A 39 7.75 -81.95 -41.33
CA GLU A 39 9.00 -81.30 -40.93
C GLU A 39 9.20 -80.00 -41.70
N LYS A 40 9.06 -80.03 -43.04
CA LYS A 40 9.09 -78.82 -43.87
C LYS A 40 8.04 -77.78 -43.46
N GLN A 41 6.80 -78.21 -43.18
CA GLN A 41 5.73 -77.29 -42.73
C GLN A 41 6.05 -76.65 -41.37
N LEU A 42 6.62 -77.42 -40.44
CA LEU A 42 7.05 -76.90 -39.14
C LEU A 42 8.19 -75.91 -39.29
N THR A 43 9.19 -76.21 -40.12
CA THR A 43 10.31 -75.29 -40.39
C THR A 43 9.82 -74.00 -41.03
N MET A 44 8.91 -74.07 -42.00
CA MET A 44 8.33 -72.85 -42.60
C MET A 44 7.54 -72.03 -41.58
N ARG A 45 6.71 -72.66 -40.74
CA ARG A 45 6.00 -71.93 -39.67
C ARG A 45 6.95 -71.31 -38.65
N HIS A 46 8.03 -72.00 -38.31
CA HIS A 46 9.03 -71.50 -37.38
C HIS A 46 9.69 -70.24 -37.96
N ARG A 47 10.11 -70.30 -39.22
CA ARG A 47 10.67 -69.15 -39.94
C ARG A 47 9.68 -67.98 -40.03
N ASP A 48 8.43 -68.23 -40.44
CA ASP A 48 7.39 -67.19 -40.49
C ASP A 48 7.13 -66.56 -39.11
N PHE A 49 7.27 -67.35 -38.04
CA PHE A 49 7.12 -66.86 -36.68
C PHE A 49 8.31 -66.00 -36.26
N GLU A 50 9.54 -66.42 -36.56
CA GLU A 50 10.76 -65.64 -36.33
C GLU A 50 10.74 -64.32 -37.12
N GLU A 51 10.36 -64.34 -38.39
CA GLU A 51 10.26 -63.14 -39.23
C GLU A 51 9.23 -62.15 -38.66
N ARG A 52 8.06 -62.63 -38.23
CA ARG A 52 7.05 -61.78 -37.58
C ARG A 52 7.51 -61.24 -36.23
N LEU A 53 8.25 -62.02 -35.45
CA LEU A 53 8.84 -61.57 -34.19
C LEU A 53 9.87 -60.47 -34.42
N MET A 54 10.77 -60.65 -35.39
CA MET A 54 11.74 -59.63 -35.76
C MET A 54 11.07 -58.35 -36.24
N GLN A 55 10.05 -58.44 -37.10
CA GLN A 55 9.30 -57.27 -37.56
C GLN A 55 8.67 -56.51 -36.39
N ARG A 56 8.01 -57.22 -35.47
CA ARG A 56 7.43 -56.58 -34.27
C ARG A 56 8.49 -55.97 -33.36
N GLN A 57 9.65 -56.61 -33.20
CA GLN A 57 10.74 -56.04 -32.41
C GLN A 57 11.22 -54.73 -33.02
N VAL A 58 11.44 -54.69 -34.33
CA VAL A 58 11.84 -53.46 -35.04
C VAL A 58 10.77 -52.37 -34.94
N GLU A 59 9.50 -52.72 -35.09
CA GLU A 59 8.39 -51.77 -34.90
C GLU A 59 8.35 -51.21 -33.47
N VAL A 60 8.54 -52.07 -32.46
CA VAL A 60 8.57 -51.67 -31.05
C VAL A 60 9.76 -50.78 -30.75
N GLU A 61 10.95 -51.11 -31.27
CA GLU A 61 12.15 -50.28 -31.12
C GLU A 61 11.96 -48.91 -31.76
N HIS A 62 11.43 -48.85 -32.98
CA HIS A 62 11.15 -47.60 -33.67
C HIS A 62 10.11 -46.75 -32.93
N LEU A 63 9.03 -47.37 -32.43
CA LEU A 63 8.04 -46.67 -31.61
C LEU A 63 8.63 -46.16 -30.30
N ARG A 64 9.51 -46.94 -29.65
CA ARG A 64 10.19 -46.53 -28.43
C ARG A 64 11.08 -45.32 -28.68
N ASP A 65 11.89 -45.34 -29.73
CA ASP A 65 12.79 -44.25 -30.08
C ASP A 65 12.01 -42.98 -30.46
N ARG A 66 10.90 -43.13 -31.19
CA ARG A 66 10.00 -42.02 -31.49
C ARG A 66 9.36 -41.43 -30.23
N LEU A 67 8.90 -42.28 -29.31
CA LEU A 67 8.30 -41.82 -28.07
C LEU A 67 9.35 -41.11 -27.19
N GLN A 68 10.57 -41.65 -27.14
CA GLN A 68 11.66 -41.10 -26.34
C GLN A 68 12.11 -39.72 -26.86
N THR A 69 12.17 -39.55 -28.19
CA THR A 69 12.44 -38.26 -28.82
C THR A 69 11.32 -37.25 -28.56
N GLU A 70 10.05 -37.65 -28.72
CA GLU A 70 8.92 -36.76 -28.45
C GLU A 70 8.82 -36.35 -26.98
N VAL A 71 9.10 -37.26 -26.04
CA VAL A 71 9.16 -36.95 -24.61
C VAL A 71 10.29 -35.97 -24.32
N ALA A 72 11.49 -36.20 -24.86
CA ALA A 72 12.63 -35.30 -24.66
C ALA A 72 12.35 -33.88 -25.22
N GLU A 73 11.73 -33.78 -26.39
CA GLU A 73 11.32 -32.48 -26.96
C GLU A 73 10.29 -31.76 -26.10
N ARG A 74 9.28 -32.49 -25.60
CA ARG A 74 8.25 -31.90 -24.71
C ARG A 74 8.85 -31.45 -23.39
N GLU A 75 9.73 -32.25 -22.78
CA GLU A 75 10.40 -31.89 -21.54
C GLU A 75 11.26 -30.64 -21.71
N LEU A 76 12.02 -30.56 -22.81
CA LEU A 76 12.83 -29.38 -23.12
C LEU A 76 11.96 -28.13 -23.31
N LYS A 77 10.82 -28.27 -24.01
CA LYS A 77 9.87 -27.17 -24.20
C LYS A 77 9.26 -26.72 -22.87
N VAL A 78 8.89 -27.65 -21.99
CA VAL A 78 8.37 -27.32 -20.65
C VAL A 78 9.43 -26.57 -19.85
N GLN A 79 10.68 -27.03 -19.83
CA GLN A 79 11.77 -26.34 -19.13
C GLN A 79 12.00 -24.93 -19.67
N GLN A 80 11.99 -24.74 -20.99
CA GLN A 80 12.10 -23.41 -21.61
C GLN A 80 10.97 -22.49 -21.16
N THR A 81 9.72 -22.96 -21.22
CA THR A 81 8.56 -22.14 -20.81
C THR A 81 8.59 -21.80 -19.32
N LEU A 82 9.10 -22.69 -18.45
CA LEU A 82 9.25 -22.40 -17.03
C LEU A 82 10.29 -21.31 -16.77
N VAL A 83 11.41 -21.33 -17.50
CA VAL A 83 12.45 -20.30 -17.40
C VAL A 83 11.93 -18.96 -17.94
N GLU A 84 11.24 -18.95 -19.07
CA GLU A 84 10.61 -17.74 -19.62
C GLU A 84 9.57 -17.15 -18.66
N LEU A 85 8.70 -17.99 -18.09
CA LEU A 85 7.71 -17.58 -17.10
C LEU A 85 8.36 -16.99 -15.84
N ALA A 86 9.46 -17.59 -15.36
CA ALA A 86 10.20 -17.06 -14.21
C ALA A 86 10.79 -15.68 -14.50
N LEU A 87 11.41 -15.49 -15.68
CA LEU A 87 11.95 -14.20 -16.12
C LEU A 87 10.88 -13.13 -16.36
N GLU A 88 9.72 -13.52 -16.90
CA GLU A 88 8.60 -12.60 -17.10
C GLU A 88 7.97 -12.20 -15.76
N LYS A 89 7.84 -13.14 -14.83
CA LYS A 89 7.38 -12.86 -13.46
C LYS A 89 8.32 -11.88 -12.75
N GLU A 90 9.64 -12.06 -12.87
CA GLU A 90 10.61 -11.10 -12.31
C GLU A 90 10.46 -9.71 -12.92
N ARG A 91 10.39 -9.60 -14.26
CA ARG A 91 10.19 -8.32 -14.94
C ARG A 91 8.88 -7.64 -14.55
N TYR A 92 7.76 -8.36 -14.54
CA TYR A 92 6.47 -7.81 -14.15
C TYR A 92 6.46 -7.32 -12.70
N ASN A 93 7.15 -8.05 -11.81
CA ASN A 93 7.27 -7.68 -10.41
C ASN A 93 8.14 -6.42 -10.25
N GLU A 94 9.24 -6.30 -10.99
CA GLU A 94 10.05 -5.07 -11.03
C GLU A 94 9.30 -3.87 -11.61
N GLU A 95 8.60 -4.03 -12.73
CA GLU A 95 7.84 -2.95 -13.36
C GLU A 95 6.68 -2.49 -12.48
N SER A 96 5.92 -3.43 -11.91
CA SER A 96 4.86 -3.12 -10.95
C SER A 96 5.43 -2.42 -9.71
N ARG A 97 6.58 -2.87 -9.20
CA ARG A 97 7.30 -2.21 -8.09
C ARG A 97 7.69 -0.76 -8.44
N ARG A 98 8.31 -0.53 -9.60
CA ARG A 98 8.69 0.82 -10.07
C ARG A 98 7.48 1.73 -10.25
N LYS A 99 6.36 1.19 -10.74
CA LYS A 99 5.11 1.95 -10.92
C LYS A 99 4.50 2.34 -9.57
N ILE A 100 4.48 1.42 -8.60
CA ILE A 100 4.02 1.70 -7.23
C ILE A 100 4.92 2.75 -6.56
N GLU A 101 6.24 2.66 -6.77
CA GLU A 101 7.20 3.61 -6.22
C GLU A 101 6.99 5.03 -6.79
N ARG A 102 6.85 5.18 -8.11
CA ARG A 102 6.54 6.48 -8.74
C ARG A 102 5.22 7.04 -8.26
N THR A 103 4.15 6.25 -8.33
CA THR A 103 2.80 6.73 -8.01
C THR A 103 2.71 7.12 -6.53
N SER A 104 3.30 6.34 -5.63
CA SER A 104 3.36 6.66 -4.20
C SER A 104 4.17 7.94 -3.93
N LYS A 105 5.30 8.14 -4.63
CA LYS A 105 6.10 9.36 -4.53
C LYS A 105 5.34 10.59 -4.98
N ASP A 106 4.61 10.49 -6.09
CA ASP A 106 3.81 11.60 -6.64
C ASP A 106 2.68 11.99 -5.67
N TYR A 107 1.92 11.02 -5.15
CA TYR A 107 0.87 11.29 -4.15
C TYR A 107 1.39 11.93 -2.87
N VAL A 108 2.55 11.48 -2.39
CA VAL A 108 3.17 12.05 -1.19
C VAL A 108 3.70 13.46 -1.46
N ALA A 109 4.25 13.72 -2.65
CA ALA A 109 4.69 15.06 -3.04
C ALA A 109 3.51 16.05 -3.14
N ASP A 110 2.40 15.67 -3.77
CA ASP A 110 1.19 16.50 -3.87
C ASP A 110 0.61 16.83 -2.49
N ALA A 111 0.60 15.86 -1.57
CA ALA A 111 0.15 16.06 -0.19
C ALA A 111 1.05 17.07 0.55
N LEU A 112 2.36 16.96 0.38
CA LEU A 112 3.34 17.87 0.98
C LEU A 112 3.21 19.29 0.44
N GLU A 113 3.06 19.47 -0.88
CA GLU A 113 2.85 20.78 -1.50
C GLU A 113 1.56 21.44 -1.00
N THR A 114 0.47 20.68 -0.95
CA THR A 114 -0.81 21.17 -0.43
C THR A 114 -0.71 21.65 1.02
N LEU A 115 0.04 20.92 1.86
CA LEU A 115 0.26 21.31 3.24
C LEU A 115 1.20 22.51 3.38
N ASP A 116 2.21 22.63 2.51
CA ASP A 116 3.13 23.78 2.49
C ASP A 116 2.41 25.08 2.12
N VAL A 117 1.57 25.04 1.10
CA VAL A 117 0.72 26.18 0.73
C VAL A 117 -0.19 26.58 1.90
N LYS A 118 -0.81 25.61 2.58
CA LYS A 118 -1.69 25.90 3.73
C LYS A 118 -0.93 26.46 4.94
N GLU A 119 0.27 25.96 5.23
CA GLU A 119 1.09 26.51 6.30
C GLU A 119 1.51 27.96 6.02
N ALA A 120 1.96 28.24 4.79
CA ALA A 120 2.30 29.60 4.37
C ALA A 120 1.10 30.55 4.54
N GLN A 121 -0.10 30.11 4.13
CA GLN A 121 -1.34 30.88 4.29
C GLN A 121 -1.68 31.14 5.77
N PHE A 122 -1.51 30.17 6.65
CA PHE A 122 -1.75 30.37 8.08
C PHE A 122 -0.72 31.31 8.72
N HIS A 123 0.55 31.22 8.33
CA HIS A 123 1.58 32.14 8.80
C HIS A 123 1.35 33.58 8.32
N THR A 124 0.96 33.79 7.06
CA THR A 124 0.64 35.13 6.56
C THR A 124 -0.58 35.70 7.28
N THR A 125 -1.63 34.89 7.45
CA THR A 125 -2.85 35.29 8.16
C THR A 125 -2.57 35.63 9.62
N SER A 126 -1.76 34.82 10.31
CA SER A 126 -1.34 35.07 11.70
C SER A 126 -0.55 36.38 11.84
N LYS A 127 0.40 36.65 10.93
CA LYS A 127 1.18 37.90 10.92
C LYS A 127 0.29 39.12 10.70
N ILE A 128 -0.68 39.03 9.78
CA ILE A 128 -1.63 40.12 9.51
C ILE A 128 -2.46 40.42 10.76
N TRP A 129 -3.08 39.41 11.37
CA TRP A 129 -3.91 39.61 12.57
C TRP A 129 -3.10 40.11 13.77
N SER A 130 -1.87 39.61 13.95
CA SER A 130 -0.97 40.12 15.00
C SER A 130 -0.57 41.58 14.75
N GLY A 131 -0.34 41.95 13.48
CA GLY A 131 -0.07 43.32 13.07
C GLY A 131 -1.26 44.27 13.32
N VAL A 132 -2.47 43.82 12.99
CA VAL A 132 -3.72 44.55 13.30
C VAL A 132 -3.88 44.73 14.82
N GLY A 133 -3.59 43.68 15.60
CA GLY A 133 -3.62 43.75 17.07
C GLY A 133 -2.64 44.79 17.63
N ALA A 134 -1.40 44.81 17.13
CA ALA A 134 -0.40 45.80 17.54
C ALA A 134 -0.76 47.23 17.09
N ALA A 135 -1.22 47.40 15.85
CA ALA A 135 -1.64 48.68 15.32
C ALA A 135 -2.83 49.27 16.09
N SER A 136 -3.80 48.43 16.46
CA SER A 136 -4.95 48.85 17.27
C SER A 136 -4.56 49.35 18.66
N LEU A 137 -3.52 48.73 19.28
CA LEU A 137 -2.99 49.17 20.57
C LEU A 137 -2.27 50.52 20.44
N ALA A 138 -1.45 50.69 19.40
CA ALA A 138 -0.78 51.96 19.11
C ALA A 138 -1.79 53.08 18.85
N LEU A 139 -2.85 52.79 18.08
CA LEU A 139 -3.96 53.72 17.84
C LEU A 139 -4.71 54.06 19.13
N ALA A 140 -4.91 53.10 20.04
CA ALA A 140 -5.55 53.37 21.33
C ALA A 140 -4.75 54.37 22.17
N ILE A 141 -3.43 54.19 22.24
CA ILE A 141 -2.53 55.09 22.96
C ILE A 141 -2.51 56.48 22.30
N ALA A 142 -2.39 56.53 20.97
CA ALA A 142 -2.38 57.78 20.22
C ALA A 142 -3.72 58.54 20.35
N PHE A 143 -4.84 57.83 20.27
CA PHE A 143 -6.17 58.40 20.44
C PHE A 143 -6.39 58.92 21.86
N PHE A 144 -5.93 58.20 22.88
CA PHE A 144 -5.98 58.64 24.26
C PHE A 144 -5.13 59.90 24.50
N ALA A 145 -3.92 59.95 23.95
CA ALA A 145 -3.06 61.12 24.01
C ALA A 145 -3.68 62.33 23.29
N TYR A 146 -4.25 62.10 22.10
CA TYR A 146 -4.96 63.13 21.33
C TYR A 146 -6.16 63.68 22.10
N LEU A 147 -7.02 62.81 22.63
CA LEU A 147 -8.17 63.22 23.45
C LEU A 147 -7.72 64.04 24.67
N THR A 148 -6.65 63.62 25.34
CA THR A 148 -6.13 64.33 26.52
C THR A 148 -5.66 65.73 26.14
N LEU A 149 -4.92 65.86 25.04
CA LEU A 149 -4.41 67.15 24.57
C LEU A 149 -5.52 68.06 24.03
N SER A 150 -6.47 67.53 23.25
CA SER A 150 -7.59 68.30 22.71
C SER A 150 -8.51 68.79 23.83
N THR A 151 -8.75 67.95 24.85
CA THR A 151 -9.56 68.33 26.01
C THR A 151 -8.85 69.39 26.84
N ALA A 152 -7.52 69.32 26.98
CA ALA A 152 -6.74 70.34 27.69
C ALA A 152 -6.77 71.72 27.01
N ILE A 153 -6.90 71.78 25.68
CA ILE A 153 -6.92 73.03 24.91
C ILE A 153 -8.34 73.63 24.84
N SER A 154 -9.39 72.79 24.81
CA SER A 154 -10.79 73.23 24.66
C SER A 154 -11.60 73.20 25.96
N ILE A 155 -10.95 73.36 27.13
CA ILE A 155 -11.63 73.38 28.43
C ILE A 155 -12.65 74.53 28.45
N PRO A 156 -13.96 74.26 28.55
CA PRO A 156 -14.95 75.30 28.80
C PRO A 156 -14.75 75.85 30.20
N SER A 157 -14.68 77.17 30.34
CA SER A 157 -14.77 77.85 31.64
C SER A 157 -16.22 78.31 31.85
N PRO A 158 -16.92 77.91 32.93
CA PRO A 158 -16.49 77.05 34.03
C PRO A 158 -16.55 75.55 33.71
N ILE A 159 -15.64 74.78 34.32
CA ILE A 159 -15.61 73.32 34.21
C ILE A 159 -16.83 72.73 34.93
N THR A 160 -17.79 72.24 34.15
CA THR A 160 -18.95 71.51 34.67
C THR A 160 -18.57 70.05 34.94
N TRP A 161 -19.07 69.49 36.04
CA TRP A 161 -18.79 68.10 36.43
C TRP A 161 -19.29 67.11 35.36
N GLU A 162 -20.37 67.44 34.68
CA GLU A 162 -20.98 66.69 33.60
C GLU A 162 -20.03 66.55 32.40
N PHE A 163 -19.29 67.61 32.07
CA PHE A 163 -18.29 67.59 31.00
C PHE A 163 -17.11 66.68 31.35
N LEU A 164 -16.63 66.72 32.60
CA LEU A 164 -15.55 65.87 33.06
C LEU A 164 -15.97 64.39 33.04
N ALA A 165 -17.16 64.09 33.56
CA ALA A 165 -17.72 62.74 33.54
C ALA A 165 -17.88 62.21 32.11
N PHE A 166 -18.39 63.03 31.18
CA PHE A 166 -18.53 62.65 29.77
C PHE A 166 -17.18 62.41 29.08
N ALA A 167 -16.18 63.26 29.32
CA ALA A 167 -14.85 63.13 28.72
C ALA A 167 -14.13 61.85 29.17
N VAL A 168 -14.18 61.54 30.49
CA VAL A 168 -13.61 60.31 31.05
C VAL A 168 -14.33 59.08 30.51
N PHE A 169 -15.66 59.09 30.49
CA PHE A 169 -16.45 57.96 29.99
C PHE A 169 -16.18 57.69 28.51
N LYS A 170 -16.16 58.72 27.67
CA LYS A 170 -15.83 58.61 26.24
C LYS A 170 -14.44 58.01 26.00
N GLY A 171 -13.44 58.49 26.75
CA GLY A 171 -12.07 57.96 26.68
C GLY A 171 -11.99 56.49 27.10
N LEU A 172 -12.65 56.14 28.20
CA LEU A 172 -12.69 54.77 28.72
C LEU A 172 -13.35 53.80 27.74
N VAL A 173 -14.49 54.16 27.16
CA VAL A 173 -15.18 53.34 26.16
C VAL A 173 -14.30 53.14 24.91
N ALA A 174 -13.65 54.18 24.40
CA ALA A 174 -12.80 54.07 23.23
C ALA A 174 -11.56 53.19 23.47
N VAL A 175 -10.91 53.35 24.62
CA VAL A 175 -9.75 52.51 24.99
C VAL A 175 -10.19 51.06 25.21
N ALA A 176 -11.33 50.82 25.86
CA ALA A 176 -11.86 49.47 26.09
C ALA A 176 -12.18 48.74 24.77
N LEU A 177 -12.79 49.44 23.80
CA LEU A 177 -13.08 48.87 22.48
C LEU A 177 -11.82 48.50 21.71
N LEU A 178 -10.81 49.39 21.68
CA LEU A 178 -9.56 49.13 20.98
C LEU A 178 -8.71 48.06 21.67
N ALA A 179 -8.72 48.01 23.02
CA ALA A 179 -8.09 46.94 23.77
C ALA A 179 -8.77 45.58 23.53
N GLY A 180 -10.10 45.56 23.46
CA GLY A 180 -10.87 44.36 23.11
C GLY A 180 -10.54 43.86 21.70
N LEU A 181 -10.48 44.78 20.73
CA LEU A 181 -10.08 44.46 19.34
C LEU A 181 -8.65 43.91 19.28
N SER A 182 -7.71 44.55 19.99
CA SER A 182 -6.32 44.09 20.07
C SER A 182 -6.22 42.69 20.65
N LYS A 183 -6.91 42.41 21.76
CA LYS A 183 -6.98 41.08 22.39
C LYS A 183 -7.53 40.04 21.42
N TYR A 184 -8.64 40.34 20.74
CA TYR A 184 -9.25 39.40 19.80
C TYR A 184 -8.33 39.10 18.61
N ALA A 185 -7.70 40.14 18.04
CA ALA A 185 -6.75 40.00 16.95
C ALA A 185 -5.52 39.16 17.35
N PHE A 186 -5.00 39.34 18.57
CA PHE A 186 -3.89 38.51 19.08
C PHE A 186 -4.30 37.06 19.37
N LEU A 187 -5.48 36.82 19.94
CA LEU A 187 -6.00 35.45 20.15
C LEU A 187 -6.15 34.71 18.83
N LEU A 188 -6.73 35.39 17.83
CA LEU A 188 -6.91 34.84 16.50
C LEU A 188 -5.55 34.58 15.82
N GLY A 189 -4.62 35.55 15.88
CA GLY A 189 -3.25 35.38 15.38
C GLY A 189 -2.52 34.18 16.00
N ASN A 190 -2.65 34.01 17.32
CA ASN A 190 -2.06 32.89 18.05
C ASN A 190 -2.70 31.54 17.65
N SER A 191 -4.02 31.50 17.45
CA SER A 191 -4.72 30.28 16.99
C SER A 191 -4.27 29.84 15.60
N TYR A 192 -4.11 30.78 14.65
CA TYR A 192 -3.56 30.50 13.33
C TYR A 192 -2.10 30.04 13.39
N MET A 193 -1.30 30.60 14.31
CA MET A 193 0.09 30.18 14.52
C MET A 193 0.18 28.74 15.04
N GLN A 194 -0.66 28.37 16.02
CA GLN A 194 -0.72 27.00 16.54
C GLN A 194 -1.15 26.00 15.47
N GLU A 195 -2.09 26.37 14.60
CA GLU A 195 -2.52 25.49 13.51
C GLU A 195 -1.45 25.37 12.41
N ALA A 196 -0.70 26.45 12.13
CA ALA A 196 0.47 26.40 11.25
C ALA A 196 1.53 25.42 11.79
N LEU A 197 1.85 25.50 13.09
CA LEU A 197 2.82 24.60 13.71
C LEU A 197 2.37 23.13 13.66
N LYS A 198 1.09 22.85 13.89
CA LYS A 198 0.54 21.49 13.74
C LYS A 198 0.62 20.99 12.30
N ASN A 199 0.39 21.85 11.32
CA ASN A 199 0.59 21.49 9.92
C ASN A 199 2.07 21.23 9.62
N ALA A 200 3.00 21.98 10.21
CA ALA A 200 4.43 21.74 10.10
C ALA A 200 4.82 20.36 10.65
N ASP A 201 4.31 20.00 11.83
CA ASP A 201 4.52 18.68 12.44
C ASP A 201 3.92 17.56 11.59
N ARG A 202 2.72 17.76 11.03
CA ARG A 202 2.10 16.81 10.09
C ARG A 202 2.97 16.62 8.85
N ARG A 203 3.43 17.70 8.21
CA ARG A 203 4.35 17.63 7.06
C ARG A 203 5.64 16.89 7.40
N HIS A 204 6.20 17.15 8.59
CA HIS A 204 7.41 16.49 9.03
C HIS A 204 7.24 14.98 9.11
N ALA A 205 6.11 14.52 9.68
CA ALA A 205 5.76 13.12 9.73
C ALA A 205 5.50 12.50 8.34
N ILE A 206 4.87 13.21 7.40
CA ILE A 206 4.76 12.72 5.99
C ILE A 206 6.14 12.59 5.35
N ASN A 207 7.00 13.59 5.55
CA ASN A 207 8.35 13.61 4.98
C ASN A 207 9.18 12.43 5.49
N PHE A 208 8.99 12.01 6.75
CA PHE A 208 9.58 10.77 7.26
C PHE A 208 9.03 9.53 6.55
N GLY A 209 7.71 9.44 6.32
CA GLY A 209 7.12 8.36 5.54
C GLY A 209 7.63 8.33 4.09
N LYS A 210 7.78 9.51 3.47
CA LYS A 210 8.40 9.67 2.13
C LYS A 210 9.82 9.15 2.12
N PHE A 211 10.64 9.58 3.08
CA PHE A 211 12.02 9.14 3.25
C PHE A 211 12.11 7.63 3.45
N TYR A 212 11.19 7.04 4.23
CA TYR A 212 11.14 5.60 4.47
C TYR A 212 10.83 4.82 3.18
N LEU A 213 9.86 5.30 2.40
CA LEU A 213 9.54 4.74 1.08
C LEU A 213 10.68 4.92 0.07
N GLU A 214 11.44 6.01 0.14
CA GLU A 214 12.61 6.24 -0.70
C GLU A 214 13.81 5.37 -0.31
N SER A 215 14.02 5.13 0.98
CA SER A 215 15.14 4.34 1.50
C SER A 215 14.89 2.83 1.46
N TYR A 216 13.64 2.39 1.63
CA TYR A 216 13.29 0.96 1.72
C TYR A 216 12.31 0.46 0.64
N GLY A 217 11.90 1.30 -0.32
CA GLY A 217 10.74 1.08 -1.21
C GLY A 217 10.61 -0.27 -1.92
N ALA A 218 11.70 -1.03 -2.15
CA ALA A 218 11.66 -2.35 -2.79
C ALA A 218 11.70 -3.55 -1.81
N ALA A 219 12.05 -3.33 -0.55
CA ALA A 219 12.21 -4.36 0.49
C ALA A 219 11.38 -4.11 1.76
N ALA A 220 10.67 -2.99 1.84
CA ALA A 220 9.86 -2.63 3.00
C ALA A 220 8.67 -3.57 3.15
N GLU A 221 8.58 -4.23 4.32
CA GLU A 221 7.39 -4.98 4.70
C GLU A 221 6.25 -4.01 5.03
N TRP A 222 5.03 -4.31 4.60
CA TRP A 222 3.85 -3.45 4.81
C TRP A 222 3.58 -3.14 6.29
N SER A 223 4.01 -4.02 7.20
CA SER A 223 3.99 -3.82 8.66
C SER A 223 4.83 -2.61 9.09
N GLN A 224 6.04 -2.47 8.57
CA GLN A 224 6.98 -1.40 8.91
C GLN A 224 6.53 -0.04 8.33
N VAL A 225 5.97 -0.07 7.12
CA VAL A 225 5.32 1.10 6.52
C VAL A 225 4.16 1.52 7.42
N LYS A 226 3.26 0.61 7.79
CA LYS A 226 2.11 0.91 8.65
C LYS A 226 2.54 1.50 10.01
N GLU A 227 3.57 0.96 10.65
CA GLU A 227 4.10 1.48 11.93
C GLU A 227 4.64 2.91 11.79
N ALA A 228 5.35 3.22 10.69
CA ALA A 228 5.83 4.57 10.41
C ALA A 228 4.68 5.57 10.16
N PHE A 229 3.58 5.12 9.54
CA PHE A 229 2.39 5.95 9.26
C PHE A 229 1.41 6.02 10.45
N GLU A 230 1.44 5.09 11.41
CA GLU A 230 0.52 5.04 12.56
C GLU A 230 0.72 6.23 13.52
N HIS A 231 1.96 6.71 13.66
CA HIS A 231 2.29 7.87 14.50
C HIS A 231 2.10 9.24 13.81
N TRP A 232 1.79 9.28 12.50
CA TRP A 232 1.61 10.53 11.78
C TRP A 232 0.25 11.19 12.04
N ASN A 233 -0.79 10.42 12.39
CA ASN A 233 -2.07 11.03 12.73
C ASN A 233 -2.03 11.69 14.12
N ILE A 234 -1.44 12.88 14.21
CA ILE A 234 -1.51 13.73 15.39
C ILE A 234 -2.96 14.24 15.46
N THR A 235 -3.81 13.51 16.20
CA THR A 235 -5.13 13.95 16.65
C THR A 235 -4.96 15.14 17.59
N GLY A 236 -4.69 16.31 17.02
CA GLY A 236 -4.65 17.57 17.74
C GLY A 236 -6.04 18.17 17.77
N THR A 237 -6.58 18.38 18.97
CA THR A 237 -7.74 19.25 19.22
C THR A 237 -7.57 20.57 18.45
N ASN A 238 -8.60 20.96 17.69
CA ASN A 238 -8.59 22.17 16.86
C ASN A 238 -8.23 23.40 17.72
N ALA A 239 -7.21 24.17 17.32
CA ALA A 239 -6.77 25.37 18.06
C ALA A 239 -7.89 26.43 18.19
N PHE A 240 -8.84 26.44 17.25
CA PHE A 240 -10.00 27.32 17.27
C PHE A 240 -11.03 26.96 18.36
N LYS A 241 -11.12 25.69 18.78
CA LYS A 241 -12.02 25.27 19.88
C LYS A 241 -11.57 25.78 21.24
N ARG A 242 -10.26 25.95 21.45
CA ARG A 242 -9.70 26.46 22.72
C ARG A 242 -9.88 27.98 22.87
N ALA A 243 -10.01 28.69 21.74
CA ALA A 243 -10.28 30.13 21.75
C ALA A 243 -11.70 30.45 22.23
N GLU A 244 -12.69 29.58 21.96
CA GLU A 244 -14.07 29.73 22.45
C GLU A 244 -14.21 29.54 23.97
N GLU A 245 -13.39 28.69 24.60
CA GLU A 245 -13.38 28.52 26.07
C GLU A 245 -12.69 29.67 26.81
N SER A 246 -11.96 30.55 26.11
CA SER A 246 -11.35 31.76 26.69
C SER A 246 -12.36 32.91 26.83
N VAL A 247 -13.55 32.61 27.35
CA VAL A 247 -14.46 33.63 27.89
C VAL A 247 -13.68 34.48 28.90
N PRO A 248 -13.82 35.82 28.93
CA PRO A 248 -13.04 36.67 29.83
C PRO A 248 -13.17 36.18 31.27
N ASP A 249 -12.07 35.65 31.81
CA ASP A 249 -12.01 35.11 33.15
C ASP A 249 -12.44 36.20 34.13
N ILE A 250 -13.51 35.95 34.90
CA ILE A 250 -14.16 36.91 35.82
C ILE A 250 -13.12 37.49 36.80
N GLY A 251 -12.05 36.74 37.11
CA GLY A 251 -10.92 37.21 37.91
C GLY A 251 -10.10 38.36 37.30
N THR A 252 -10.08 38.53 35.97
CA THR A 252 -9.45 39.71 35.34
C THR A 252 -10.33 40.96 35.47
N LEU A 253 -11.65 40.76 35.46
CA LEU A 253 -12.65 41.80 35.70
C LEU A 253 -12.65 42.22 37.17
N GLU A 254 -12.56 41.27 38.10
CA GLU A 254 -12.37 41.54 39.53
C GLU A 254 -11.07 42.28 39.84
N LYS A 255 -9.97 41.94 39.17
CA LYS A 255 -8.71 42.68 39.30
C LYS A 255 -8.82 44.11 38.77
N ALA A 256 -9.53 44.32 37.68
CA ALA A 256 -9.81 45.65 37.15
C ALA A 256 -10.72 46.47 38.10
N ILE A 257 -11.73 45.83 38.68
CA ILE A 257 -12.61 46.44 39.70
C ILE A 257 -11.81 46.79 40.97
N ALA A 258 -10.93 45.90 41.43
CA ALA A 258 -10.09 46.14 42.60
C ALA A 258 -9.08 47.29 42.38
N LEU A 259 -8.57 47.46 41.16
CA LEU A 259 -7.74 48.61 40.79
C LEU A 259 -8.55 49.91 40.74
N LEU A 260 -9.79 49.86 40.25
CA LEU A 260 -10.71 50.99 40.26
C LEU A 260 -11.08 51.42 41.69
N GLU A 261 -11.34 50.46 42.59
CA GLU A 261 -11.58 50.75 44.01
C GLU A 261 -10.35 51.34 44.71
N ARG A 262 -9.15 50.85 44.39
CA ARG A 262 -7.90 51.40 44.93
C ARG A 262 -7.62 52.81 44.41
N ALA A 263 -7.89 53.08 43.14
CA ALA A 263 -7.79 54.42 42.56
C ALA A 263 -8.84 55.38 43.16
N GLY A 264 -10.07 54.91 43.37
CA GLY A 264 -11.14 55.68 44.02
C GLY A 264 -10.82 56.03 45.48
N LYS A 265 -10.14 55.14 46.22
CA LYS A 265 -9.68 55.39 47.60
C LYS A 265 -8.47 56.32 47.70
N ALA A 266 -7.71 56.50 46.61
CA ALA A 266 -6.53 57.37 46.56
C ALA A 266 -6.85 58.83 46.22
N LEU A 267 -8.11 59.17 45.91
CA LEU A 267 -8.55 60.55 45.71
C LEU A 267 -8.65 61.29 47.06
N PRO A 268 -7.94 62.42 47.26
CA PRO A 268 -7.99 63.14 48.53
C PRO A 268 -9.38 63.72 48.76
N LYS A 269 -9.98 63.43 49.93
CA LYS A 269 -11.15 64.16 50.43
C LYS A 269 -10.75 65.62 50.62
N LEU A 270 -11.28 66.51 49.79
CA LEU A 270 -11.25 67.95 50.02
C LEU A 270 -11.98 68.25 51.34
N LYS A 271 -11.20 68.37 52.41
CA LYS A 271 -11.64 68.85 53.71
C LYS A 271 -11.84 70.36 53.57
N GLY A 272 -13.10 70.79 53.48
CA GLY A 272 -13.46 72.19 53.69
C GLY A 272 -13.17 72.56 55.13
N ASP A 273 -12.19 73.44 55.34
CA ASP A 273 -11.94 74.13 56.59
C ASP A 273 -11.91 75.63 56.29
N GLY A 274 -12.79 76.39 56.93
CA GLY A 274 -13.05 77.80 56.64
C GLY A 274 -14.16 78.36 57.51
N SER A 275 -13.92 78.38 58.81
CA SER A 275 -14.69 79.03 59.87
C SER A 275 -14.96 80.53 59.60
N GLY A 276 -16.20 80.96 59.87
CA GLY A 276 -16.53 82.28 60.45
C GLY A 276 -16.80 83.43 59.49
N ILE A 277 -18.07 83.77 59.28
CA ILE A 277 -18.83 84.75 60.10
C ILE A 277 -20.19 84.14 60.42
#